data_AF-A0A8S0V6G5-F1
#
_entry.id   AF-A0A8S0V6G5-F1
#
_cell.length_a   1.000
_cell.length_b   1.000
_cell.length_c   1.000
_cell.angle_alpha   90.00
_cell.angle_beta   90.00
_cell.angle_gamma   90.00
#
_symmetry.space_group_name_H-M   'P 1'
#
loop_
_entity.id
_entity.type
_entity.pdbx_description
1 polymer ?
#
loop_
_entity_poly.entity_id
_entity_poly.type
_entity_poly.pdbx_seq_one_letter_code
_entity_poly.pdbx_strand_id
1 'polypeptide(L)' 'MTKEECMEALSKHANIQPVITSTVWKELVKENEGFFQAYNESQSKRDKMSEAETSAMIQKMITDHDSSTMKPQDSSSQ' A
#
# COMPACT_ATOMS: atom_id res chain seq x y z
N MET A 1 -9.12 3.02 5.60
CA MET A 1 -10.45 3.16 6.20
C MET A 1 -11.23 1.90 5.91
N THR A 2 -11.47 1.09 6.95
CA THR A 2 -12.26 -0.14 6.87
C THR A 2 -13.74 0.16 7.01
N LYS A 3 -14.58 -0.83 6.70
CA LYS A 3 -16.03 -0.72 6.89
C LYS A 3 -16.35 -0.50 8.37
N GLU A 4 -15.64 -1.19 9.25
CA GLU A 4 -15.81 -1.17 10.71
C GLU A 4 -15.49 0.20 11.29
N GLU A 5 -14.36 0.80 10.89
CA GLU A 5 -13.97 2.16 11.28
C GLU A 5 -15.03 3.19 10.84
N CYS A 6 -15.60 3.01 9.64
CA CYS A 6 -16.65 3.87 9.12
C CYS A 6 -17.96 3.74 9.93
N MET A 7 -18.37 2.51 10.26
CA MET A 7 -19.54 2.25 11.08
C MET A 7 -19.40 2.87 12.48
N GLU A 8 -18.24 2.73 13.11
CA GLU A 8 -17.97 3.30 14.43
C GLU A 8 -17.99 4.83 14.40
N ALA A 9 -17.31 5.44 13.42
CA ALA A 9 -17.27 6.89 13.29
C ALA A 9 -18.67 7.49 13.06
N LEU A 10 -19.48 6.88 12.19
CA LEU A 10 -20.85 7.34 11.93
C LEU A 10 -21.76 7.14 13.14
N SER A 11 -21.59 6.04 13.89
CA SER A 11 -22.31 5.82 15.13
C SER A 11 -21.95 6.86 16.19
N LYS A 12 -20.67 7.17 16.36
CA LYS A 12 -20.17 8.07 17.40
C LYS A 12 -20.44 9.54 17.09
N HIS A 13 -20.25 9.95 15.84
CA HIS A 13 -20.23 11.37 15.47
C HIS A 13 -21.53 11.83 14.81
N ALA A 14 -22.33 10.93 14.24
CA ALA A 14 -23.59 11.25 13.60
C ALA A 14 -24.81 10.54 14.24
N ASN A 15 -24.58 9.75 15.30
CA ASN A 15 -25.63 8.98 15.99
C ASN A 15 -26.44 8.07 15.05
N ILE A 16 -25.80 7.55 14.00
CA ILE A 16 -26.40 6.64 13.03
C ILE A 16 -26.21 5.21 13.54
N GLN A 17 -27.30 4.44 13.63
CA GLN A 17 -27.20 3.06 14.11
C GLN A 17 -26.35 2.19 13.15
N PRO A 18 -25.46 1.32 13.66
CA PRO A 18 -24.60 0.48 12.83
C PRO A 18 -25.36 -0.39 11.81
N VAL A 19 -26.59 -0.81 12.14
CA VAL A 19 -27.45 -1.58 11.22
C VAL A 19 -27.82 -0.78 9.96
N ILE A 20 -28.02 0.53 10.09
CA ILE A 20 -28.33 1.43 8.97
C ILE A 20 -27.10 1.50 8.06
N THR A 21 -25.93 1.81 8.63
CA THR A 21 -24.67 1.90 7.87
C THR A 21 -24.33 0.59 7.17
N SER A 22 -24.51 -0.56 7.85
CA SER A 22 -24.26 -1.88 7.25
C SER A 22 -25.21 -2.18 6.08
N THR A 23 -26.49 -1.78 6.22
CA THR A 23 -27.50 -1.97 5.17
C THR A 23 -27.19 -1.10 3.95
N VAL A 24 -26.91 0.18 4.15
CA VAL A 24 -26.52 1.11 3.07
C VAL A 24 -25.25 0.62 2.38
N TRP A 25 -24.25 0.18 3.15
CA TRP A 25 -23.00 -0.34 2.60
C TRP A 25 -23.24 -1.57 1.72
N LYS A 26 -24.11 -2.49 2.15
CA LYS A 26 -24.46 -3.69 1.38
C LYS A 26 -25.09 -3.33 0.04
N GLU A 27 -26.08 -2.44 0.03
CA GLU A 27 -26.71 -2.01 -1.22
C GLU A 27 -25.75 -1.19 -2.08
N LEU A 28 -24.90 -0.34 -1.49
CA LEU A 28 -23.89 0.42 -2.23
C LEU A 28 -22.93 -0.49 -2.98
N VAL A 29 -22.46 -1.57 -2.36
CA VAL A 29 -21.59 -2.57 -3.00
C VAL A 29 -22.33 -3.27 -4.14
N LYS A 30 -23.57 -3.70 -3.91
CA LYS A 30 -24.41 -4.38 -4.90
C LYS A 30 -24.70 -3.51 -6.13
N GLU A 31 -24.99 -2.23 -5.94
CA GLU A 31 -25.28 -1.32 -7.06
C GLU A 31 -24.00 -0.85 -7.78
N ASN A 32 -22.81 -1.04 -7.19
CA ASN A 32 -21.53 -0.54 -7.72
C ASN A 32 -20.44 -1.62 -7.76
N GLU A 33 -20.79 -2.86 -8.09
CA GLU A 33 -19.87 -4.01 -8.01
C GLU A 33 -18.54 -3.78 -8.75
N GLY A 34 -18.59 -3.26 -9.98
CA GLY A 34 -17.38 -2.99 -10.78
C GLY A 34 -16.44 -1.97 -10.14
N PHE A 35 -16.98 -0.97 -9.46
CA PHE A 35 -16.16 0.00 -8.71
C PHE A 35 -15.47 -0.67 -7.54
N PHE A 36 -16.21 -1.43 -6.73
CA PHE A 36 -15.63 -2.09 -5.55
C PHE A 36 -14.63 -3.18 -5.92
N GLN A 37 -14.83 -3.88 -7.04
CA GLN A 37 -13.84 -4.82 -7.57
C GLN A 37 -12.53 -4.10 -7.92
N ALA A 38 -12.59 -3.07 -8.77
CA ALA A 38 -11.41 -2.31 -9.17
C ALA A 38 -10.73 -1.63 -7.96
N TYR A 39 -11.52 -1.11 -7.02
CA TYR A 39 -11.03 -0.51 -5.78
C TYR A 39 -10.28 -1.53 -4.92
N ASN A 40 -10.86 -2.71 -4.68
CA ASN A 40 -10.23 -3.76 -3.87
C ASN A 40 -8.96 -4.30 -4.54
N GLU A 41 -8.95 -4.47 -5.86
CA GLU A 41 -7.75 -4.82 -6.60
C GLU A 41 -6.65 -3.77 -6.42
N SER A 42 -6.99 -2.47 -6.47
CA SER A 42 -6.04 -1.37 -6.27
C SER A 42 -5.49 -1.30 -4.83
N GLN A 43 -6.33 -1.57 -3.82
CA GLN A 43 -5.92 -1.64 -2.42
C GLN A 43 -4.97 -2.81 -2.21
N SER A 44 -5.33 -3.99 -2.74
CA SER A 44 -4.48 -5.17 -2.64
C SER A 44 -3.10 -4.94 -3.25
N LYS A 45 -3.00 -4.16 -4.35
CA LYS A 45 -1.72 -3.81 -4.98
C LYS A 45 -0.88 -2.84 -4.13
N ARG A 46 -1.51 -1.93 -3.39
CA ARG A 46 -0.82 -1.03 -2.44
C ARG A 46 -0.28 -1.77 -1.23
N ASP A 47 -1.01 -2.78 -0.76
CA ASP A 47 -0.58 -3.62 0.36
C ASP A 47 0.40 -4.73 -0.07
N LYS A 48 0.63 -4.89 -1.38
CA LYS A 48 1.42 -5.97 -2.01
C LYS A 48 2.87 -5.61 -2.32
N MET A 49 3.44 -4.51 -1.84
CA MET A 49 4.90 -4.46 -1.78
C MET A 49 5.34 -5.55 -0.82
N SER A 50 5.72 -6.70 -1.38
CA SER A 50 6.18 -7.81 -0.57
C SER A 50 7.47 -7.38 0.13
N GLU A 51 7.72 -7.92 1.32
CA GLU A 51 9.00 -7.73 2.01
C GLU A 51 10.17 -8.09 1.08
N ALA A 52 9.99 -9.09 0.21
CA ALA A 52 10.94 -9.49 -0.81
C ALA A 52 11.18 -8.41 -1.88
N GLU A 53 10.13 -7.76 -2.41
CA GLU A 53 10.27 -6.67 -3.38
C GLU A 53 10.92 -5.44 -2.73
N THR A 54 10.55 -5.13 -1.49
CA THR A 54 11.16 -4.03 -0.73
C THR A 54 12.65 -4.31 -0.48
N SER A 55 12.98 -5.54 -0.07
CA SER A 55 14.37 -5.98 0.15
C SER A 55 15.19 -5.95 -1.14
N ALA A 56 14.61 -6.37 -2.26
CA ALA A 56 15.28 -6.33 -3.57
C ALA A 56 15.58 -4.90 -4.03
N MET A 57 14.66 -3.96 -3.81
CA MET A 57 14.89 -2.54 -4.13
C MET A 57 16.01 -1.94 -3.27
N ILE A 58 16.04 -2.26 -1.97
CA ILE A 58 17.10 -1.80 -1.06
C ILE A 58 18.47 -2.34 -1.50
N GLN A 59 18.58 -3.63 -1.79
CA GLN A 59 19.83 -4.26 -2.26
C GLN A 59 20.33 -3.62 -3.55
N LYS A 60 19.43 -3.32 -4.49
CA LYS A 60 19.76 -2.68 -5.76
C LYS A 60 20.35 -1.27 -5.56
N MET A 61 19.72 -0.45 -4.72
CA MET A 61 20.22 0.90 -4.41
C MET A 61 21.60 0.88 -3.75
N ILE A 62 21.88 -0.10 -2.88
CA ILE A 62 23.19 -0.26 -2.23
C ILE A 62 24.25 -0.67 -3.27
N THR A 63 23.92 -1.62 -4.15
CA THR A 63 24.82 -2.10 -5.20
C THR A 63 25.19 -0.99 -6.19
N ASP A 64 24.20 -0.18 -6.60
CA ASP A 64 24.42 0.93 -7.54
C ASP A 64 25.36 2.00 -6.93
N HIS A 65 25.34 2.20 -5.61
CA HIS A 65 26.18 3.17 -4.90
C HIS A 65 27.63 2.68 -4.66
N ASP A 66 27.85 1.37 -4.52
CA ASP A 66 29.18 0.80 -4.24
C ASP A 66 30.12 0.85 -5.47
N SER A 67 29.58 0.98 -6.67
CA SER A 67 30.33 1.05 -7.93
C SER A 67 31.18 2.33 -8.12
N SER A 68 31.08 3.32 -7.22
CA SER A 68 31.82 4.60 -7.31
C SER A 68 33.04 4.73 -6.39
N THR A 69 33.45 3.69 -5.66
CA THR A 69 34.68 3.75 -4.84
C THR A 69 35.94 3.40 -5.66
N MET A 70 36.60 4.48 -6.11
CA MET A 70 38.01 4.65 -6.50
C MET A 70 38.88 3.37 -6.58
N LYS A 71 39.31 3.02 -7.80
CA LYS A 71 40.54 2.23 -7.99
C LYS A 71 41.74 3.08 -7.53
N PRO A 72 42.61 2.60 -6.63
CA PRO A 72 43.91 3.23 -6.42
C PRO A 72 44.72 3.06 -7.70
N GLN A 73 45.11 4.16 -8.35
CA GLN A 73 46.15 4.10 -9.38
C GLN A 73 47.48 3.82 -8.68
N ASP A 74 47.91 2.56 -8.75
CA ASP A 74 49.31 2.21 -8.55
C ASP A 74 50.06 2.65 -9.81
N SER A 75 50.74 3.79 -9.72
CA SER A 75 51.76 4.19 -10.69
C SER A 75 53.12 4.13 -10.02
N SER A 76 53.61 2.90 -9.87
CA SER A 76 55.03 2.60 -9.87
C SER A 76 55.62 2.96 -11.26
N SER A 77 56.53 3.92 -11.32
CA SER A 77 57.49 4.05 -12.41
C SER A 77 58.73 4.82 -11.93
N GLN A 78 59.83 4.06 -11.90
CA GLN A 78 61.25 4.39 -12.04
C GLN A 78 61.86 5.58 -11.30
#